data_AF-A0A4Y6PW49-F1
#
_entry.id   AF-A0A4Y6PW49-F1
#
_cell.length_a   1.000
_cell.length_b   1.000
_cell.length_c   1.000
_cell.angle_alpha   90.00
_cell.angle_beta   90.00
_cell.angle_gamma   90.00
#
_symmetry.space_group_name_H-M   'P 1'
#
loop_
_entity.id
_entity.type
_entity.pdbx_description
1 polymer ?
#
loop_
_entity_poly.entity_id
_entity_poly.type
_entity_poly.pdbx_seq_one_letter_code
_entity_poly.pdbx_strand_id
1 'polypeptide(L)'
;MNNAVKEKPPGLWSSKPTALLATLAAGTGAIALGSIGVEIWTDQSLAQTASLGVAFVSAPLGLATLVLSALTARSNMVWSAPGFVFALAYWTIFALAA
;
A
#
# COMPACT_ATOMS: atom_id res chain seq x y z
N MET A 1 -42.78 17.42 19.55
CA MET A 1 -41.37 17.71 19.87
C MET A 1 -40.52 16.77 19.04
N ASN A 2 -40.07 17.20 17.85
CA ASN A 2 -39.22 16.38 16.98
C ASN A 2 -37.76 16.63 17.34
N ASN A 3 -37.10 15.60 17.87
CA ASN A 3 -35.68 15.60 18.14
C ASN A 3 -34.93 15.69 16.81
N ALA A 4 -34.43 16.88 16.49
CA ALA A 4 -33.40 17.06 15.47
C ALA A 4 -32.15 16.34 15.96
N VAL A 5 -31.97 15.10 15.51
CA VAL A 5 -30.70 14.37 15.62
C VAL A 5 -29.68 15.21 14.87
N LYS A 6 -28.87 15.96 15.61
CA LYS A 6 -27.72 16.69 15.06
C LYS A 6 -26.80 15.66 14.42
N GLU A 7 -26.89 15.51 13.10
CA GLU A 7 -25.92 14.76 12.32
C GLU A 7 -24.53 15.28 12.69
N LYS A 8 -23.70 14.39 13.22
CA LYS A 8 -22.32 14.66 13.62
C LYS A 8 -21.62 15.28 12.41
N PRO A 9 -20.90 16.41 12.54
CA PRO A 9 -20.28 17.04 11.39
C PRO A 9 -19.36 16.03 10.70
N PRO A 10 -19.38 15.97 9.36
CA PRO A 10 -18.52 15.08 8.60
C PRO A 10 -17.08 15.27 9.09
N GLY A 11 -16.51 14.26 9.76
CA GLY A 11 -15.14 14.35 10.27
C GLY A 11 -14.16 14.64 9.14
N LEU A 12 -12.98 15.18 9.44
CA LEU A 12 -11.93 15.55 8.47
C LEU A 12 -11.57 14.46 7.42
N TRP A 13 -12.02 13.22 7.62
CA TRP A 13 -11.86 12.05 6.76
C TRP A 13 -13.04 11.77 5.81
N SER A 14 -14.16 12.47 5.96
CA SER A 14 -15.40 12.23 5.20
C SER A 14 -15.50 13.06 3.92
N SER A 15 -14.54 13.94 3.65
CA SER A 15 -14.64 14.87 2.53
C SER A 15 -14.22 14.27 1.19
N LYS A 16 -13.35 13.24 1.13
CA LYS A 16 -13.03 12.49 -0.12
C LYS A 16 -12.51 11.05 0.17
N PRO A 17 -13.34 9.99 0.07
CA PRO A 17 -12.88 8.61 0.28
C PRO A 17 -11.73 8.19 -0.65
N THR A 18 -11.68 8.75 -1.86
CA THR A 18 -10.58 8.56 -2.82
C THR A 18 -9.23 9.09 -2.32
N ALA A 19 -9.24 10.18 -1.54
CA ALA A 19 -8.03 10.76 -0.97
C ALA A 19 -7.43 9.83 0.08
N LEU A 20 -8.29 9.30 0.96
CA LEU A 20 -7.90 8.29 1.94
C LEU A 20 -7.31 7.05 1.24
N LEU A 21 -7.99 6.54 0.22
CA LEU A 21 -7.53 5.36 -0.51
C LEU A 21 -6.17 5.59 -1.18
N ALA A 22 -5.95 6.78 -1.77
CA ALA A 22 -4.67 7.18 -2.34
C ALA A 22 -3.55 7.24 -1.29
N THR A 23 -3.84 7.80 -0.11
CA THR A 23 -2.86 7.85 0.99
C THR A 23 -2.54 6.47 1.54
N LEU A 24 -3.53 5.57 1.60
CA LEU A 24 -3.31 4.18 1.98
C LEU A 24 -2.45 3.46 0.94
N ALA A 25 -2.75 3.61 -0.35
CA ALA A 25 -1.94 3.03 -1.42
C ALA A 25 -0.48 3.49 -1.33
N ALA A 26 -0.26 4.81 -1.19
CA ALA A 26 1.07 5.37 -1.04
C ALA A 26 1.79 4.89 0.23
N GLY A 27 1.08 4.87 1.37
CA GLY A 27 1.61 4.41 2.65
C GLY A 27 1.99 2.93 2.64
N THR A 28 1.12 2.07 2.11
CA THR A 28 1.41 0.64 1.93
C THR A 28 2.61 0.44 1.01
N GLY A 29 2.71 1.22 -0.08
CA GLY A 29 3.84 1.17 -0.99
C GLY A 29 5.17 1.57 -0.35
N ALA A 30 5.17 2.63 0.45
CA ALA A 30 6.35 3.06 1.19
C ALA A 30 6.81 2.00 2.22
N ILE A 31 5.87 1.37 2.93
CA ILE A 31 6.17 0.27 3.85
C ILE A 31 6.74 -0.93 3.08
N ALA A 32 6.12 -1.31 1.96
CA ALA A 32 6.61 -2.42 1.14
C ALA A 32 8.05 -2.22 0.68
N LEU A 33 8.41 -1.01 0.24
CA LEU A 33 9.78 -0.65 -0.13
C LEU A 33 10.75 -0.70 1.05
N GLY A 34 10.34 -0.19 2.20
CA GLY A 34 11.14 -0.30 3.42
C GLY A 34 11.39 -1.76 3.81
N SER A 35 10.34 -2.59 3.76
CA SER A 35 10.43 -4.02 4.09
C SER A 35 11.35 -4.78 3.15
N ILE A 36 11.20 -4.63 1.82
CA ILE A 36 12.11 -5.32 0.88
C ILE A 36 13.56 -4.83 1.01
N GLY A 37 13.78 -3.55 1.31
CA GLY A 37 15.12 -3.04 1.60
C GLY A 37 15.77 -3.70 2.81
N VAL A 38 15.01 -3.90 3.90
CA VAL A 38 15.47 -4.62 5.09
C VAL A 38 15.72 -6.09 4.78
N GLU A 39 14.84 -6.74 4.02
CA GLU A 39 15.01 -8.15 3.65
C GLU A 39 16.24 -8.37 2.77
N ILE A 40 16.49 -7.50 1.79
CA ILE A 40 17.72 -7.54 0.97
C ILE A 40 18.95 -7.30 1.84
N TRP A 41 18.90 -6.32 2.76
CA TRP A 41 20.02 -6.03 3.67
C TRP A 41 20.32 -7.18 4.64
N THR A 42 19.35 -8.03 4.91
CA THR A 42 19.48 -9.19 5.81
C THR A 42 19.54 -10.53 5.07
N ASP A 43 19.88 -10.50 3.77
CA ASP A 43 20.01 -11.69 2.91
C ASP A 43 18.81 -12.65 3.00
N GLN A 44 17.59 -12.11 3.12
CA GLN A 44 16.34 -12.88 3.23
C GLN A 44 16.32 -13.87 4.40
N SER A 45 17.11 -13.61 5.46
CA SER A 45 17.26 -14.50 6.63
C SER A 45 15.94 -14.94 7.25
N LEU A 46 14.95 -14.05 7.33
CA LEU A 46 13.60 -14.34 7.83
C LEU A 46 12.86 -15.35 6.96
N ALA A 47 12.88 -15.18 5.64
CA ALA A 47 12.21 -16.09 4.70
C ALA A 47 12.86 -17.49 4.73
N GLN A 48 14.20 -17.53 4.82
CA GLN A 48 14.96 -18.77 4.94
C GLN A 48 14.69 -19.47 6.27
N THR A 49 14.70 -18.73 7.38
CA THR A 49 14.45 -19.27 8.74
C THR A 49 13.04 -19.82 8.86
N ALA A 50 12.05 -19.12 8.31
CA ALA A 50 10.65 -19.53 8.37
C ALA A 50 10.27 -20.58 7.30
N SER A 51 11.20 -21.00 6.43
CA SER A 51 10.98 -21.99 5.37
C SER A 51 9.74 -21.68 4.50
N LEU A 52 9.47 -20.40 4.25
CA LEU A 52 8.20 -19.96 3.64
C LEU A 52 8.10 -20.25 2.14
N GLY A 53 9.17 -20.77 1.51
CA GLY A 53 9.19 -21.09 0.07
C GLY A 53 9.01 -19.86 -0.84
N VAL A 54 9.15 -18.65 -0.29
CA VAL A 54 9.02 -17.37 -0.99
C VAL A 54 10.32 -16.60 -0.86
N ALA A 55 10.71 -15.88 -1.92
CA ALA A 55 11.93 -15.07 -1.94
C ALA A 55 11.88 -13.91 -0.93
N PHE A 56 10.70 -13.27 -0.79
CA PHE A 56 10.49 -12.15 0.13
C PHE A 56 9.15 -12.25 0.85
N VAL A 57 9.16 -12.00 2.15
CA VAL A 57 7.98 -11.94 3.03
C VAL A 57 7.13 -10.70 2.74
N SER A 58 7.74 -9.61 2.25
CA SER A 58 7.03 -8.37 1.85
C SER A 58 6.21 -8.47 0.57
N ALA A 59 6.31 -9.56 -0.21
CA ALA A 59 5.61 -9.69 -1.50
C ALA A 59 4.10 -9.38 -1.44
N PRO A 60 3.34 -9.81 -0.39
CA PRO A 60 1.94 -9.44 -0.24
C PRO A 60 1.70 -7.93 -0.09
N LEU A 61 2.62 -7.17 0.51
CA LEU A 61 2.52 -5.71 0.62
C LEU A 61 2.71 -5.03 -0.74
N GLY A 62 3.63 -5.55 -1.55
CA GLY A 62 3.80 -5.12 -2.95
C GLY A 62 2.53 -5.33 -3.77
N LEU A 63 1.87 -6.48 -3.62
CA LEU A 63 0.57 -6.75 -4.24
C LEU A 63 -0.54 -5.83 -3.70
N ALA A 64 -0.62 -5.64 -2.38
CA ALA A 64 -1.62 -4.77 -1.77
C ALA A 64 -1.52 -3.33 -2.29
N THR A 65 -0.30 -2.83 -2.46
CA THR A 65 -0.02 -1.51 -3.04
C THR A 65 -0.59 -1.39 -4.46
N LEU A 66 -0.38 -2.38 -5.32
CA LEU A 66 -0.96 -2.41 -6.67
C LEU A 66 -2.49 -2.40 -6.64
N VAL A 67 -3.10 -3.24 -5.79
CA VAL A 67 -4.56 -3.35 -5.68
C VAL A 67 -5.17 -2.03 -5.22
N LEU A 68 -4.62 -1.42 -4.16
CA LEU A 68 -5.10 -0.13 -3.65
C LEU A 68 -4.93 0.99 -4.67
N SER A 69 -3.83 0.98 -5.43
CA SER A 69 -3.59 1.95 -6.51
C SER A 69 -4.61 1.77 -7.65
N ALA A 70 -4.87 0.54 -8.07
CA ALA A 70 -5.87 0.24 -9.10
C ALA A 70 -7.30 0.61 -8.66
N LEU A 71 -7.65 0.36 -7.40
CA LEU A 71 -8.93 0.80 -6.83
C LEU A 71 -9.03 2.32 -6.77
N THR A 72 -7.94 3.01 -6.45
CA THR A 72 -7.86 4.48 -6.48
C THR A 72 -8.02 5.01 -7.91
N ALA A 73 -7.42 4.34 -8.89
CA ALA A 73 -7.45 4.72 -10.30
C ALA A 73 -8.86 4.69 -10.89
N ARG A 74 -9.74 3.80 -10.41
CA ARG A 74 -11.16 3.77 -10.80
C ARG A 74 -11.88 5.07 -10.47
N SER A 75 -11.48 5.75 -9.40
CA SER A 75 -12.09 7.01 -8.97
C SER A 75 -11.33 8.23 -9.49
N ASN A 76 -9.99 8.19 -9.44
CA ASN A 76 -9.14 9.26 -9.92
C ASN A 76 -7.73 8.75 -10.27
N MET A 77 -7.42 8.74 -11.58
CA MET A 77 -6.13 8.28 -12.09
C MET A 77 -4.94 9.08 -11.52
N VAL A 78 -5.06 10.40 -11.39
CA VAL A 78 -3.97 11.26 -10.91
C VAL A 78 -3.60 10.91 -9.47
N TRP A 79 -4.60 10.63 -8.63
CA TRP A 79 -4.37 10.29 -7.23
C TRP A 79 -3.81 8.87 -7.04
N SER A 80 -3.96 7.99 -8.03
CA SER A 80 -3.37 6.64 -8.01
C SER A 80 -1.89 6.60 -8.38
N ALA A 81 -1.40 7.63 -9.07
CA ALA A 81 -0.04 7.66 -9.61
C ALA A 81 1.05 7.39 -8.56
N PRO A 82 1.03 7.99 -7.34
CA PRO A 82 2.05 7.71 -6.33
C PRO A 82 2.10 6.23 -5.93
N GLY A 83 0.93 5.60 -5.77
CA GLY A 83 0.85 4.18 -5.42
C GLY A 83 1.39 3.28 -6.53
N PHE A 84 1.11 3.60 -7.80
CA PHE A 84 1.71 2.88 -8.93
C PHE A 84 3.22 3.05 -9.01
N VAL A 85 3.76 4.23 -8.71
CA VAL A 85 5.21 4.46 -8.66
C VAL A 85 5.85 3.57 -7.58
N PHE A 86 5.28 3.53 -6.38
CA PHE A 86 5.78 2.65 -5.32
C PHE A 86 5.68 1.17 -5.67
N ALA A 87 4.57 0.75 -6.26
CA ALA A 87 4.41 -0.61 -6.73
C ALA A 87 5.44 -0.98 -7.81
N LEU A 88 5.63 -0.11 -8.81
CA LEU A 88 6.60 -0.32 -9.88
C LEU A 88 8.01 -0.44 -9.31
N ALA A 89 8.39 0.47 -8.41
CA ALA A 89 9.69 0.43 -7.74
C ALA A 89 9.86 -0.88 -6.95
N TYR A 90 8.84 -1.29 -6.18
CA TYR A 90 8.87 -2.52 -5.40
C TYR A 90 9.10 -3.74 -6.29
N TRP A 91 8.30 -3.90 -7.35
CA TRP A 91 8.39 -5.06 -8.24
C TRP A 91 9.65 -5.09 -9.08
N THR A 92 10.20 -3.92 -9.41
CA THR A 92 11.50 -3.83 -10.08
C THR A 92 12.61 -4.31 -9.15
N ILE A 93 12.61 -3.88 -7.88
CA ILE A 93 13.59 -4.33 -6.88
C ILE A 93 13.41 -5.83 -6.62
N PHE A 94 12.18 -6.29 -6.44
CA PHE A 94 11.86 -7.71 -6.25
C PHE A 94 12.39 -8.55 -7.41
N ALA A 95 12.16 -8.16 -8.66
CA ALA A 95 12.62 -8.92 -9.83
C ALA A 95 14.15 -8.91 -10.00
N LEU A 96 14.85 -7.89 -9.50
CA LEU A 96 16.30 -7.82 -9.55
C LEU A 96 16.98 -8.57 -8.39
N ALA A 97 16.27 -8.78 -7.29
CA ALA A 97 16.80 -9.37 -6.06
C ALA A 97 16.28 -10.79 -5.76
N ALA A 98 15.28 -11.27 -6.49
CA ALA A 98 14.76 -12.65 -6.46
C ALA A 98 15.56 -13.56 -7.39
#